data_AF-A0A4Q6A4X9-F1
#
_entry.id   AF-A0A4Q6A4X9-F1
#
_cell.length_a   1.000
_cell.length_b   1.000
_cell.length_c   1.000
_cell.angle_alpha   90.00
_cell.angle_beta   90.00
_cell.angle_gamma   90.00
#
_symmetry.space_group_name_H-M   'P 1'
#
loop_
_entity.id
_entity.type
_entity.pdbx_description
1 polymer ?
#
loop_
_entity_poly.entity_id
_entity_poly.type
_entity_poly.pdbx_seq_one_letter_code
_entity_poly.pdbx_strand_id
1 'polypeptide(L)'
;FYPRLAQKMIHILSTKTASGELYEVDVRLRPSGNSGPLVTSLNSFEKYQRESAWTWEHQALVRARPVAGDAGLAQAFVQLRLDLLCQERDLHKLKEEVRSMREKMRTQLGSKKSDQAAGLFNLKQDAGGIVDIEFMVQYLALAWAHADSSLVRYTDNIRILGSLETTGRLEAHQAHQLINAYKEYRTLGHKLALQQAPTITQRAPLAEPIAQVCALWQQVIESPNIDSPELASPDTRT
;
A
#
# COMPACT_ATOMS: atom_id res chain seq x y z
N PHE A 1 9.67 29.96 -8.25
CA PHE A 1 9.83 29.20 -9.50
C PHE A 1 9.11 27.85 -9.44
N TYR A 2 9.56 26.89 -8.61
CA TYR A 2 9.04 25.52 -8.61
C TYR A 2 7.51 25.33 -8.42
N PRO A 3 6.80 26.08 -7.55
CA PRO A 3 5.34 25.94 -7.45
C PRO A 3 4.61 26.25 -8.76
N ARG A 4 5.07 27.26 -9.53
CA ARG A 4 4.50 27.60 -10.84
C ARG A 4 4.79 26.50 -11.87
N LEU A 5 5.98 25.89 -11.80
CA LEU A 5 6.31 24.75 -12.66
C LEU A 5 5.39 23.56 -12.38
N ALA A 6 5.20 23.20 -11.12
CA ALA A 6 4.29 22.12 -10.72
C ALA A 6 2.85 22.40 -11.15
N GLN A 7 2.34 23.63 -10.96
CA GLN A 7 1.03 24.05 -11.47
C GLN A 7 0.93 23.89 -12.99
N LYS A 8 1.95 24.30 -13.73
CA LYS A 8 1.99 24.16 -15.19
C LYS A 8 1.99 22.68 -15.61
N MET A 9 2.73 21.82 -14.91
CA MET A 9 2.72 20.37 -15.17
C MET A 9 1.35 19.76 -14.94
N ILE A 10 0.69 20.08 -13.82
CA ILE A 10 -0.68 19.64 -13.54
C ILE A 10 -1.62 20.09 -14.65
N HIS A 11 -1.55 21.38 -15.02
CA HIS A 11 -2.35 21.93 -16.11
C HIS A 11 -2.14 21.19 -17.43
N ILE A 12 -0.89 20.91 -17.83
CA ILE A 12 -0.60 20.17 -19.07
C ILE A 12 -1.22 18.77 -19.04
N LEU A 13 -1.20 18.08 -17.89
CA LEU A 13 -1.71 16.72 -17.77
C LEU A 13 -3.24 16.66 -17.70
N SER A 14 -3.87 17.61 -17.01
CA SER A 14 -5.29 17.55 -16.67
C SER A 14 -6.19 18.44 -17.53
N THR A 15 -5.64 19.22 -18.47
CA THR A 15 -6.46 20.09 -19.32
C THR A 15 -7.17 19.26 -20.40
N LYS A 16 -8.49 19.40 -20.46
CA LYS A 16 -9.31 18.79 -21.50
C LYS A 16 -9.11 19.53 -22.82
N THR A 17 -8.70 18.78 -23.82
CA THR A 17 -8.56 19.22 -25.22
C THR A 17 -9.60 18.51 -26.10
N ALA A 18 -9.60 18.78 -27.41
CA ALA A 18 -10.45 18.06 -28.36
C ALA A 18 -10.20 16.53 -28.36
N SER A 19 -9.03 16.08 -27.93
CA SER A 19 -8.67 14.66 -27.80
C SER A 19 -8.88 14.09 -26.40
N GLY A 20 -9.53 14.84 -25.50
CA GLY A 20 -9.64 14.50 -24.08
C GLY A 20 -8.53 15.09 -23.23
N GLU A 21 -8.33 14.54 -22.03
CA GLU A 21 -7.23 14.88 -21.11
C GLU A 21 -6.17 13.77 -21.12
N LEU A 22 -4.94 14.07 -20.69
CA LEU A 22 -3.88 13.06 -20.63
C LEU A 22 -4.04 12.17 -19.39
N TYR A 23 -4.04 12.78 -18.21
CA TYR A 23 -4.20 12.09 -16.93
C TYR A 23 -4.86 13.01 -15.89
N GLU A 24 -5.77 12.45 -15.10
CA GLU A 24 -6.13 13.05 -13.82
C GLU A 24 -4.93 12.99 -12.86
N VAL A 25 -4.59 14.13 -12.24
CA VAL A 25 -3.46 14.23 -11.31
C VAL A 25 -3.98 14.49 -9.90
N ASP A 26 -3.72 13.56 -9.00
CA ASP A 26 -4.05 13.69 -7.58
C ASP A 26 -2.81 14.02 -6.75
N VAL A 27 -2.78 15.22 -6.17
CA VAL A 27 -1.68 15.73 -5.33
C VAL A 27 -2.03 15.74 -3.83
N ARG A 28 -3.12 15.07 -3.42
CA ARG A 28 -3.63 15.12 -2.03
C ARG A 28 -2.75 14.41 -1.00
N LEU A 29 -1.82 13.56 -1.43
CA LEU A 29 -0.87 12.85 -0.56
C LEU A 29 0.41 13.65 -0.22
N ARG A 30 0.49 14.92 -0.63
CA ARG A 30 1.61 15.80 -0.23
C ARG A 30 1.48 16.24 1.24
N PRO A 31 2.57 16.68 1.90
CA PRO A 31 2.52 17.20 3.26
C PRO A 31 1.38 18.21 3.47
N SER A 32 0.60 18.04 4.53
CA SER A 32 -0.59 18.83 4.85
C SER A 32 -1.71 18.81 3.79
N GLY A 33 -1.69 17.84 2.88
CA GLY A 33 -2.71 17.61 1.87
C GLY A 33 -3.05 18.86 1.05
N ASN A 34 -4.35 19.17 0.92
CA ASN A 34 -4.83 20.32 0.17
C ASN A 34 -4.37 21.68 0.74
N SER A 35 -4.13 21.75 2.05
CA SER A 35 -3.69 22.96 2.74
C SER A 35 -2.17 23.18 2.65
N GLY A 36 -1.42 22.17 2.21
CA GLY A 36 0.04 22.24 2.09
C GLY A 36 0.53 22.83 0.77
N PRO A 37 1.81 23.27 0.74
CA PRO A 37 2.43 23.78 -0.46
C PRO A 37 2.48 22.69 -1.54
N LEU A 38 2.34 23.09 -2.81
CA LEU A 38 2.37 22.14 -3.92
C LEU A 38 3.75 21.51 -4.13
N VAL A 39 4.81 22.21 -3.71
CA VAL A 39 6.19 21.75 -3.79
C VAL A 39 6.84 21.97 -2.44
N THR A 40 7.54 20.95 -1.94
CA THR A 40 8.20 20.95 -0.64
C THR A 40 9.69 20.64 -0.84
N SER A 41 10.56 21.33 -0.10
CA SER A 41 11.99 20.98 -0.06
C SER A 41 12.20 19.64 0.63
N LEU A 42 13.33 18.97 0.39
CA LEU A 42 13.61 17.69 1.03
C LEU A 42 13.67 17.82 2.57
N ASN A 43 14.31 18.88 3.08
CA ASN A 43 14.39 19.14 4.52
C ASN A 43 13.00 19.40 5.14
N SER A 44 12.14 20.17 4.46
CA SER A 44 10.78 20.40 4.96
C SER A 44 9.91 19.14 4.88
N PHE A 45 10.13 18.30 3.87
CA PHE A 45 9.47 17.00 3.76
C PHE A 45 9.90 16.07 4.89
N GLU A 46 11.21 15.96 5.16
CA GLU A 46 11.75 15.19 6.29
C GLU A 46 11.13 15.65 7.60
N LYS A 47 11.20 16.95 7.89
CA LYS A 47 10.66 17.53 9.13
C LYS A 47 9.19 17.15 9.31
N TYR A 48 8.38 17.33 8.28
CA TYR A 48 6.96 16.95 8.31
C TYR A 48 6.78 15.44 8.58
N GLN A 49 7.52 14.60 7.87
CA GLN A 49 7.40 13.14 8.00
C GLN A 49 7.80 12.61 9.37
N ARG A 50 8.72 13.29 10.08
CA ARG A 50 9.14 12.92 11.44
C ARG A 50 8.23 13.47 12.53
N GLU A 51 7.77 14.72 12.37
CA GLU A 51 7.12 15.45 13.46
C GLU A 51 5.58 15.48 13.36
N SER A 52 5.01 15.28 12.17
CA SER A 52 3.59 15.57 11.93
C SER A 52 2.84 14.52 11.12
N ALA A 53 3.55 13.67 10.37
CA ALA A 53 2.90 12.69 9.51
C ALA A 53 2.19 11.61 10.32
N TRP A 54 0.99 11.26 9.85
CA TRP A 54 0.22 10.16 10.41
C TRP A 54 0.74 8.81 9.88
N THR A 55 0.46 7.73 10.59
CA THR A 55 0.84 6.36 10.18
C THR A 55 0.35 6.00 8.77
N TRP A 56 -0.84 6.44 8.38
CA TRP A 56 -1.35 6.21 7.02
C TRP A 56 -0.52 6.94 5.94
N GLU A 57 0.12 8.07 6.27
CA GLU A 57 1.05 8.75 5.35
C GLU A 57 2.34 7.96 5.21
N HIS A 58 2.84 7.33 6.28
CA HIS A 58 3.96 6.39 6.19
C HIS A 58 3.58 5.13 5.39
N GLN A 59 2.34 4.63 5.52
CA GLN A 59 1.83 3.54 4.66
C GLN A 59 1.85 3.94 3.18
N ALA A 60 1.42 5.16 2.85
CA ALA A 60 1.50 5.69 1.49
C ALA A 60 2.96 5.85 1.02
N LEU A 61 3.86 6.25 1.91
CA LEU A 61 5.29 6.41 1.64
C LEU A 61 5.99 5.09 1.26
N VAL A 62 5.50 3.94 1.76
CA VAL A 62 5.99 2.61 1.32
C VAL A 62 5.88 2.44 -0.19
N ARG A 63 4.86 3.02 -0.84
CA ARG A 63 4.64 2.91 -2.29
C ARG A 63 5.31 4.03 -3.09
N ALA A 64 5.80 5.08 -2.44
CA ALA A 64 6.37 6.24 -3.08
C ALA A 64 7.75 5.97 -3.68
N ARG A 65 7.99 6.46 -4.90
CA ARG A 65 9.30 6.42 -5.58
C ARG A 65 9.49 7.63 -6.49
N PRO A 66 10.72 8.07 -6.74
CA PRO A 66 11.00 9.00 -7.83
C PRO A 66 10.56 8.39 -9.17
N VAL A 67 9.95 9.22 -10.02
CA VAL A 67 9.52 8.83 -11.38
C VAL A 67 10.18 9.68 -12.47
N ALA A 68 10.64 10.88 -12.12
CA ALA A 68 11.35 11.81 -12.98
C ALA A 68 12.11 12.83 -12.11
N GLY A 69 13.10 13.51 -12.70
CA GLY A 69 13.85 14.58 -12.04
C GLY A 69 15.36 14.34 -12.03
N ASP A 70 16.06 15.19 -11.28
CA ASP A 70 17.50 15.07 -11.07
C ASP A 70 17.86 13.77 -10.32
N ALA A 71 18.94 13.12 -10.76
CA ALA A 71 19.37 11.84 -10.18
C ALA A 71 19.88 11.98 -8.74
N GLY A 72 20.56 13.09 -8.42
CA GLY A 72 21.03 13.38 -7.06
C GLY A 72 19.87 13.58 -6.09
N LEU A 73 18.87 14.38 -6.48
CA LEU A 73 17.66 14.58 -5.70
C LEU A 73 16.86 13.28 -5.54
N ALA A 74 16.75 12.48 -6.60
CA ALA A 74 16.08 11.19 -6.54
C ALA A 74 16.75 10.25 -5.53
N GLN A 75 18.09 10.16 -5.55
CA GLN A 75 18.85 9.36 -4.61
C GLN A 75 18.69 9.86 -3.16
N ALA A 76 18.73 11.19 -2.96
CA ALA A 76 18.52 11.79 -1.64
C ALA A 76 17.11 11.50 -1.09
N PHE A 77 16.08 11.55 -1.94
CA PHE A 77 14.72 11.16 -1.55
C PHE A 77 14.62 9.67 -1.20
N VAL A 78 15.26 8.79 -1.98
CA VAL A 78 15.27 7.35 -1.70
C VAL A 78 15.92 7.05 -0.35
N GLN A 79 17.05 7.71 -0.04
CA GLN A 79 17.70 7.57 1.26
C GLN A 79 16.81 8.07 2.39
N LEU A 80 16.24 9.28 2.26
CA LEU A 80 15.33 9.80 3.27
C LEU A 80 14.12 8.89 3.48
N ARG A 81 13.53 8.37 2.41
CA ARG A 81 12.42 7.41 2.49
C ARG A 81 12.86 6.15 3.27
N LEU A 82 14.05 5.63 3.01
CA LEU A 82 14.60 4.49 3.75
C LEU A 82 14.67 4.80 5.25
N ASP A 83 15.28 5.93 5.61
CA ASP A 83 15.46 6.36 7.00
C ASP A 83 14.11 6.56 7.72
N LEU A 84 13.11 7.09 7.03
CA LEU A 84 11.76 7.29 7.59
C LEU A 84 11.01 5.97 7.79
N LEU A 85 11.14 5.03 6.85
CA LEU A 85 10.44 3.75 6.92
C LEU A 85 11.11 2.78 7.90
N CYS A 86 12.44 2.85 8.10
CA CYS A 86 13.19 2.01 9.04
C CYS A 86 13.17 2.51 10.50
N GLN A 87 12.29 3.45 10.84
CA GLN A 87 12.06 3.83 12.24
C GLN A 87 11.43 2.66 13.02
N GLU A 88 11.91 2.42 14.23
CA GLU A 88 11.26 1.49 15.16
C GLU A 88 9.88 2.01 15.57
N ARG A 89 8.90 1.11 15.70
CA ARG A 89 7.51 1.45 15.99
C ARG A 89 6.95 0.49 17.04
N ASP A 90 6.08 1.02 17.88
CA ASP A 90 5.20 0.19 18.72
C ASP A 90 4.27 -0.62 17.80
N LEU A 91 4.44 -1.94 17.78
CA LEU A 91 3.73 -2.85 16.89
C LEU A 91 2.23 -2.92 17.20
N HIS A 92 1.86 -2.81 18.47
CA HIS A 92 0.46 -2.82 18.89
C HIS A 92 -0.25 -1.57 18.36
N LYS A 93 0.33 -0.39 18.64
CA LYS A 93 -0.20 0.88 18.15
C LYS A 93 -0.28 0.93 16.62
N LEU A 94 0.80 0.52 15.93
CA LEU A 94 0.85 0.49 14.47
C LEU A 94 -0.26 -0.40 13.89
N LYS A 95 -0.44 -1.60 14.45
CA LYS A 95 -1.47 -2.56 14.01
C LYS A 95 -2.88 -1.99 14.21
N GLU A 96 -3.16 -1.39 15.36
CA GLU A 96 -4.44 -0.74 15.65
C GLU A 96 -4.75 0.41 14.68
N GLU A 97 -3.76 1.27 14.40
CA GLU A 97 -3.92 2.40 13.47
C GLU A 97 -4.18 1.94 12.03
N VAL A 98 -3.44 0.94 11.54
CA VAL A 98 -3.65 0.33 10.22
C VAL A 98 -5.04 -0.29 10.13
N ARG A 99 -5.44 -1.06 11.14
CA ARG A 99 -6.75 -1.71 11.21
C ARG A 99 -7.89 -0.68 11.21
N SER A 100 -7.83 0.29 12.11
CA SER A 100 -8.84 1.34 12.25
C SER A 100 -9.02 2.14 10.96
N MET A 101 -7.91 2.49 10.30
CA MET A 101 -7.94 3.16 9.01
C MET A 101 -8.58 2.27 7.93
N ARG A 102 -8.23 0.97 7.89
CA ARG A 102 -8.79 0.04 6.91
C ARG A 102 -10.29 -0.15 7.07
N GLU A 103 -10.76 -0.32 8.30
CA GLU A 103 -12.18 -0.46 8.62
C GLU A 103 -13.00 0.77 8.21
N LYS A 104 -12.48 1.98 8.47
CA LYS A 104 -13.08 3.24 8.00
C LYS A 104 -13.18 3.28 6.47
N MET A 105 -12.09 2.95 5.77
CA MET A 105 -12.10 2.90 4.30
C MET A 105 -13.09 1.87 3.75
N ARG A 106 -13.15 0.67 4.36
CA ARG A 106 -14.07 -0.40 3.96
C ARG A 106 -15.52 0.04 4.11
N THR A 107 -15.84 0.71 5.21
CA THR A 107 -17.19 1.22 5.48
C THR A 107 -17.62 2.27 4.47
N GLN A 108 -16.70 3.10 3.97
CA GLN A 108 -17.00 4.19 3.03
C GLN A 108 -16.99 3.75 1.56
N LEU A 109 -16.08 2.83 1.19
CA LEU A 109 -15.78 2.51 -0.22
C LEU A 109 -16.14 1.07 -0.60
N GLY A 110 -16.43 0.21 0.37
CA GLY A 110 -16.81 -1.19 0.15
C GLY A 110 -18.20 -1.36 -0.43
N SER A 111 -18.50 -2.58 -0.86
CA SER A 111 -19.80 -2.98 -1.38
C SER A 111 -20.89 -2.79 -0.33
N LYS A 112 -22.07 -2.35 -0.78
CA LYS A 112 -23.24 -2.24 0.10
C LYS A 112 -23.73 -3.64 0.49
N LYS A 113 -24.48 -3.73 1.60
CA LYS A 113 -25.07 -5.01 2.06
C LYS A 113 -25.92 -5.69 0.98
N SER A 114 -26.63 -4.91 0.16
CA SER A 114 -27.41 -5.41 -0.98
C SER A 114 -26.54 -6.14 -2.01
N ASP A 115 -25.37 -5.58 -2.32
CA ASP A 115 -24.47 -6.10 -3.34
C ASP A 115 -23.80 -7.38 -2.82
N GLN A 116 -23.42 -7.40 -1.54
CA GLN A 116 -22.90 -8.59 -0.87
C GLN A 116 -23.93 -9.72 -0.84
N ALA A 117 -25.20 -9.41 -0.54
CA ALA A 117 -26.29 -10.39 -0.56
C ALA A 117 -26.57 -10.94 -1.97
N ALA A 118 -26.33 -10.12 -3.00
CA ALA A 118 -26.39 -10.53 -4.41
C ALA A 118 -25.14 -11.30 -4.88
N GLY A 119 -24.20 -11.61 -3.98
CA GLY A 119 -22.97 -12.34 -4.32
C GLY A 119 -21.94 -11.50 -5.07
N LEU A 120 -22.07 -10.17 -5.09
CA LEU A 120 -21.11 -9.27 -5.70
C LEU A 120 -19.91 -9.02 -4.79
N PHE A 121 -18.77 -8.78 -5.42
CA PHE A 121 -17.49 -8.54 -4.77
C PHE A 121 -16.74 -7.40 -5.46
N ASN A 122 -16.42 -6.35 -4.69
CA ASN A 122 -15.55 -5.28 -5.13
C ASN A 122 -14.08 -5.70 -4.97
N LEU A 123 -13.41 -5.92 -6.09
CA LEU A 123 -12.03 -6.43 -6.15
C LEU A 123 -11.02 -5.61 -5.35
N LYS A 124 -11.30 -4.32 -5.15
CA LYS A 124 -10.42 -3.42 -4.41
C LYS A 124 -10.81 -3.34 -2.95
N GLN A 125 -12.08 -3.00 -2.69
CA GLN A 125 -12.47 -2.40 -1.40
C GLN A 125 -13.06 -3.40 -0.41
N ASP A 126 -13.54 -4.55 -0.85
CA ASP A 126 -14.14 -5.54 0.04
C ASP A 126 -13.09 -6.34 0.82
N ALA A 127 -13.55 -7.01 1.88
CA ALA A 127 -12.71 -7.92 2.66
C ALA A 127 -12.17 -9.04 1.79
N GLY A 128 -10.86 -9.26 1.85
CA GLY A 128 -10.12 -10.18 0.98
C GLY A 128 -9.72 -9.58 -0.38
N GLY A 129 -10.00 -8.30 -0.62
CA GLY A 129 -9.65 -7.58 -1.84
C GLY A 129 -8.23 -7.03 -1.88
N ILE A 130 -7.90 -6.33 -2.98
CA ILE A 130 -6.56 -5.76 -3.22
C ILE A 130 -6.11 -4.84 -2.09
N VAL A 131 -7.00 -4.02 -1.53
CA VAL A 131 -6.63 -3.04 -0.50
C VAL A 131 -6.26 -3.75 0.81
N ASP A 132 -6.85 -4.91 1.14
CA ASP A 132 -6.42 -5.70 2.30
C ASP A 132 -4.99 -6.20 2.13
N ILE A 133 -4.64 -6.68 0.93
CA ILE A 133 -3.27 -7.11 0.60
C ILE A 133 -2.29 -5.92 0.73
N GLU A 134 -2.66 -4.76 0.18
CA GLU A 134 -1.84 -3.55 0.26
C GLU A 134 -1.59 -3.11 1.70
N PHE A 135 -2.62 -3.15 2.54
CA PHE A 135 -2.50 -2.79 3.96
C PHE A 135 -1.63 -3.77 4.74
N MET A 136 -1.76 -5.08 4.50
CA MET A 136 -0.88 -6.08 5.13
C MET A 136 0.58 -5.87 4.73
N VAL A 137 0.85 -5.66 3.44
CA VAL A 137 2.20 -5.42 2.93
C VAL A 137 2.81 -4.16 3.53
N GLN A 138 2.04 -3.07 3.59
CA GLN A 138 2.49 -1.81 4.18
C GLN A 138 2.73 -1.94 5.68
N TYR A 139 1.84 -2.62 6.41
CA TYR A 139 1.99 -2.88 7.83
C TYR A 139 3.27 -3.67 8.12
N LEU A 140 3.47 -4.81 7.46
CA LEU A 140 4.64 -5.66 7.67
C LEU A 140 5.94 -4.95 7.31
N ALA A 141 5.93 -4.14 6.24
CA ALA A 141 7.07 -3.30 5.91
C ALA A 141 7.37 -2.27 7.01
N LEU A 142 6.37 -1.54 7.52
CA LEU A 142 6.56 -0.55 8.59
C LEU A 142 6.95 -1.17 9.93
N ALA A 143 6.44 -2.38 10.22
CA ALA A 143 6.74 -3.12 11.45
C ALA A 143 8.21 -3.55 11.47
N TRP A 144 8.72 -4.06 10.36
CA TRP A 144 9.98 -4.81 10.35
C TRP A 144 11.13 -4.15 9.58
N ALA A 145 10.89 -3.05 8.85
CA ALA A 145 11.95 -2.37 8.09
C ALA A 145 13.10 -1.86 8.96
N HIS A 146 12.84 -1.56 10.24
CA HIS A 146 13.89 -1.17 11.19
C HIS A 146 14.92 -2.29 11.43
N ALA A 147 14.47 -3.55 11.39
CA ALA A 147 15.32 -4.73 11.56
C ALA A 147 15.92 -5.21 10.23
N ASP A 148 15.17 -5.07 9.13
CA ASP A 148 15.63 -5.41 7.78
C ASP A 148 15.12 -4.42 6.74
N SER A 149 16.00 -3.51 6.32
CA SER A 149 15.70 -2.47 5.34
C SER A 149 15.37 -3.00 3.93
N SER A 150 15.67 -4.28 3.63
CA SER A 150 15.33 -4.90 2.34
C SER A 150 13.83 -4.97 2.08
N LEU A 151 13.01 -4.93 3.15
CA LEU A 151 11.54 -4.91 3.08
C LEU A 151 10.99 -3.64 2.40
N VAL A 152 11.74 -2.55 2.40
CA VAL A 152 11.33 -1.27 1.81
C VAL A 152 12.20 -0.85 0.63
N ARG A 153 13.09 -1.75 0.16
CA ARG A 153 13.88 -1.54 -1.07
C ARG A 153 13.00 -1.32 -2.30
N TYR A 154 11.93 -2.10 -2.40
CA TYR A 154 10.94 -1.99 -3.48
C TYR A 154 9.69 -1.26 -2.99
N THR A 155 8.84 -0.86 -3.94
CA THR A 155 7.65 -0.04 -3.66
C THR A 155 6.36 -0.64 -4.23
N ASP A 156 6.42 -1.86 -4.75
CA ASP A 156 5.28 -2.63 -5.25
C ASP A 156 5.06 -3.88 -4.41
N ASN A 157 3.80 -4.31 -4.34
CA ASN A 157 3.40 -5.38 -3.43
C ASN A 157 4.11 -6.70 -3.70
N ILE A 158 4.30 -7.07 -4.98
CA ILE A 158 4.86 -8.38 -5.33
C ILE A 158 6.31 -8.50 -4.84
N ARG A 159 7.15 -7.48 -5.10
CA ARG A 159 8.54 -7.52 -4.66
C ARG A 159 8.68 -7.35 -3.14
N ILE A 160 7.81 -6.57 -2.50
CA ILE A 160 7.80 -6.48 -1.03
C ILE A 160 7.38 -7.84 -0.42
N LEU A 161 6.38 -8.52 -0.98
CA LEU A 161 5.98 -9.87 -0.54
C LEU A 161 7.14 -10.88 -0.71
N GLY A 162 7.90 -10.80 -1.80
CA GLY A 162 9.12 -11.61 -1.96
C GLY A 162 10.20 -11.30 -0.93
N SER A 163 10.38 -10.03 -0.56
CA SER A 163 11.26 -9.66 0.56
C SER A 163 10.75 -10.21 1.89
N LEU A 164 9.44 -10.15 2.16
CA LEU A 164 8.83 -10.68 3.38
C LEU A 164 9.00 -12.20 3.50
N GLU A 165 8.91 -12.93 2.39
CA GLU A 165 9.23 -14.36 2.32
C GLU A 165 10.72 -14.62 2.60
N THR A 166 11.60 -13.94 1.88
CA THR A 166 13.07 -14.15 1.98
C THR A 166 13.60 -13.87 3.38
N THR A 167 12.95 -12.96 4.11
CA THR A 167 13.32 -12.57 5.48
C THR A 167 12.59 -13.37 6.56
N GLY A 168 11.76 -14.36 6.18
CA GLY A 168 11.01 -15.20 7.11
C GLY A 168 9.89 -14.47 7.86
N ARG A 169 9.47 -13.28 7.40
CA ARG A 169 8.36 -12.52 7.99
C ARG A 169 6.99 -13.01 7.52
N LEU A 170 6.96 -13.70 6.39
CA LEU A 170 5.84 -14.52 5.93
C LEU A 170 6.38 -15.88 5.50
N GLU A 171 5.61 -16.93 5.75
CA GLU A 171 5.92 -18.22 5.16
C GLU A 171 5.74 -18.15 3.64
N ALA A 172 6.55 -18.93 2.89
CA ALA A 172 6.51 -18.94 1.42
C ALA A 172 5.09 -19.20 0.87
N HIS A 173 4.34 -20.10 1.51
CA HIS A 173 2.97 -20.41 1.10
C HIS A 173 2.04 -19.19 1.24
N GLN A 174 2.18 -18.39 2.31
CA GLN A 174 1.37 -17.20 2.57
C GLN A 174 1.71 -16.08 1.57
N ALA A 175 3.01 -15.85 1.35
CA ALA A 175 3.47 -14.85 0.38
C ALA A 175 2.95 -15.20 -1.04
N HIS A 176 3.04 -16.47 -1.44
CA HIS A 176 2.51 -16.94 -2.71
C HIS A 176 0.99 -16.81 -2.84
N GLN A 177 0.23 -17.11 -1.78
CA GLN A 177 -1.22 -16.88 -1.76
C GLN A 177 -1.57 -15.40 -2.04
N LEU A 178 -0.91 -14.47 -1.34
CA LEU A 178 -1.13 -13.03 -1.55
C LEU A 178 -0.70 -12.57 -2.94
N ILE A 179 0.44 -13.05 -3.45
CA ILE A 179 0.92 -12.72 -4.80
C ILE A 179 -0.06 -13.21 -5.87
N ASN A 180 -0.54 -14.45 -5.75
CA ASN A 180 -1.45 -15.04 -6.71
C ASN A 180 -2.81 -14.34 -6.71
N ALA A 181 -3.40 -14.12 -5.52
CA ALA A 181 -4.63 -13.36 -5.37
C ALA A 181 -4.48 -11.93 -5.95
N TYR A 182 -3.39 -11.25 -5.64
CA TYR A 182 -3.12 -9.91 -6.19
C TYR A 182 -3.05 -9.92 -7.73
N LYS A 183 -2.32 -10.86 -8.33
CA LYS A 183 -2.20 -11.00 -9.79
C LYS A 183 -3.56 -11.30 -10.43
N GLU A 184 -4.34 -12.19 -9.84
CA GLU A 184 -5.67 -12.55 -10.32
C GLU A 184 -6.62 -11.35 -10.28
N TYR A 185 -6.71 -10.66 -9.15
CA TYR A 185 -7.58 -9.49 -9.00
C TYR A 185 -7.17 -8.34 -9.92
N ARG A 186 -5.85 -8.10 -10.09
CA ARG A 186 -5.34 -7.10 -11.03
C ARG A 186 -5.69 -7.46 -12.48
N THR A 187 -5.55 -8.73 -12.85
CA THR A 187 -5.88 -9.21 -14.19
C THR A 187 -7.37 -9.05 -14.48
N LEU A 188 -8.23 -9.44 -13.53
CA LEU A 188 -9.67 -9.28 -13.67
C LEU A 188 -10.07 -7.80 -13.70
N GLY A 189 -9.46 -6.97 -12.86
CA GLY A 189 -9.67 -5.52 -12.88
C GLY A 189 -9.30 -4.89 -14.23
N HIS A 190 -8.20 -5.33 -14.86
CA HIS A 190 -7.85 -4.88 -16.22
C HIS A 190 -8.89 -5.33 -17.26
N LYS A 191 -9.39 -6.58 -17.18
CA LYS A 191 -10.44 -7.07 -18.07
C LYS A 191 -11.74 -6.27 -17.95
N LEU A 192 -12.18 -5.97 -16.72
CA LEU A 192 -13.36 -5.15 -16.46
C LEU A 192 -13.18 -3.72 -16.99
N ALA A 193 -12.00 -3.14 -16.83
CA ALA A 193 -11.69 -1.80 -17.37
C ALA A 193 -11.79 -1.77 -18.91
N LEU A 194 -11.32 -2.80 -19.62
CA LEU A 194 -11.48 -2.91 -21.08
C LEU A 194 -12.95 -2.99 -21.51
N GLN A 195 -13.81 -3.52 -20.63
CA GLN A 195 -15.26 -3.59 -20.84
C GLN A 195 -16.00 -2.33 -20.35
N GLN A 196 -15.27 -1.31 -19.87
CA GLN A 196 -15.84 -0.12 -19.22
C GLN A 196 -16.77 -0.45 -18.05
N ALA A 197 -16.53 -1.61 -17.39
CA ALA A 197 -17.29 -2.09 -16.27
C ALA A 197 -16.65 -1.64 -14.93
N PRO A 198 -17.44 -1.48 -13.86
CA PRO A 198 -16.90 -1.26 -12.53
C PRO A 198 -16.03 -2.45 -12.10
N THR A 199 -15.11 -2.23 -11.15
CA THR A 199 -14.25 -3.29 -10.58
C THR A 199 -15.01 -4.18 -9.59
N ILE A 200 -16.21 -4.62 -9.96
CA ILE A 200 -17.12 -5.46 -9.20
C ILE A 200 -17.39 -6.72 -10.03
N THR A 201 -17.33 -7.88 -9.40
CA THR A 201 -17.52 -9.18 -10.04
C THR A 201 -18.33 -10.12 -9.14
N GLN A 202 -18.65 -11.32 -9.62
CA GLN A 202 -19.21 -12.39 -8.80
C GLN A 202 -18.17 -12.91 -7.81
N ARG A 203 -18.58 -13.09 -6.55
CA ARG A 203 -17.73 -13.59 -5.45
C ARG A 203 -17.40 -15.07 -5.60
N ALA A 204 -18.34 -15.88 -6.08
CA ALA A 204 -18.22 -17.34 -6.07
C ALA A 204 -16.96 -17.88 -6.78
N PRO A 205 -16.58 -17.41 -7.99
CA PRO A 205 -15.33 -17.83 -8.64
C PRO A 205 -14.05 -17.47 -7.88
N LEU A 206 -14.12 -16.49 -6.97
CA LEU A 206 -12.98 -15.99 -6.20
C LEU A 206 -13.06 -16.41 -4.72
N ALA A 207 -13.93 -17.37 -4.36
CA ALA A 207 -14.20 -17.71 -2.98
C ALA A 207 -12.92 -18.16 -2.23
N GLU A 208 -12.09 -18.97 -2.87
CA GLU A 208 -10.82 -19.46 -2.31
C GLU A 208 -9.80 -18.33 -2.06
N PRO A 209 -9.38 -17.53 -3.07
CA PRO A 209 -8.41 -16.47 -2.84
C PRO A 209 -8.94 -15.40 -1.87
N ILE A 210 -10.25 -15.11 -1.85
CA ILE A 210 -10.85 -14.21 -0.87
C ILE A 210 -10.69 -14.78 0.55
N ALA A 211 -10.99 -16.07 0.75
CA ALA A 211 -10.86 -16.71 2.05
C ALA A 211 -9.41 -16.73 2.54
N GLN A 212 -8.45 -16.99 1.65
CA GLN A 212 -7.02 -16.96 1.95
C GLN A 212 -6.56 -15.57 2.41
N VAL A 213 -6.92 -14.51 1.66
CA VAL A 213 -6.56 -13.13 2.04
C VAL A 213 -7.22 -12.74 3.37
N CYS A 214 -8.48 -13.12 3.60
CA CYS A 214 -9.15 -12.87 4.88
C CYS A 214 -8.50 -13.61 6.06
N ALA A 215 -8.09 -14.86 5.87
CA ALA A 215 -7.40 -15.63 6.90
C ALA A 215 -6.06 -14.99 7.27
N LEU A 216 -5.29 -14.55 6.26
CA LEU A 216 -4.04 -13.85 6.47
C LEU A 216 -4.24 -12.47 7.10
N TRP A 217 -5.30 -11.74 6.74
CA TRP A 217 -5.67 -10.51 7.44
C TRP A 217 -5.89 -10.76 8.93
N GLN A 218 -6.64 -11.81 9.26
CA GLN A 218 -6.92 -12.19 10.65
C GLN A 218 -5.63 -12.53 11.42
N GLN A 219 -4.71 -13.25 10.77
CA GLN A 219 -3.41 -13.58 11.36
C GLN A 219 -2.56 -12.31 11.57
N VAL A 220 -2.35 -11.52 10.52
CA VAL A 220 -1.38 -10.42 10.51
C VAL A 220 -1.87 -9.20 11.29
N ILE A 221 -3.15 -8.85 11.16
CA ILE A 221 -3.71 -7.58 11.65
C ILE A 221 -4.61 -7.77 12.88
N GLU A 222 -5.34 -8.88 12.98
CA GLU A 222 -6.33 -9.06 14.07
C GLU A 222 -5.80 -9.90 15.23
N SER A 223 -4.75 -10.70 15.01
CA SER A 223 -4.22 -11.57 16.06
C SER A 223 -3.31 -10.78 17.02
N PRO A 224 -3.48 -10.95 18.34
CA PRO A 224 -2.67 -10.26 19.34
C PRO A 224 -1.22 -10.80 19.44
N ASN A 225 -0.92 -11.99 18.90
CA ASN A 225 0.34 -12.71 19.13
C ASN A 225 1.15 -13.01 17.85
N ILE A 226 1.88 -12.03 17.30
CA ILE A 226 3.05 -12.32 16.42
C ILE A 226 4.29 -11.58 16.94
N ASP A 227 4.31 -11.20 18.22
CA ASP A 227 5.43 -10.46 18.82
C ASP A 227 6.58 -11.38 19.29
N SER A 228 6.56 -12.67 18.93
CA SER A 228 7.65 -13.59 19.23
C SER A 228 8.65 -13.63 18.06
N PRO A 229 9.94 -13.34 18.28
CA PRO A 229 11.00 -13.42 17.26
C PRO A 229 11.33 -14.86 16.82
N GLU A 230 10.44 -15.84 17.02
CA GLU A 230 10.72 -17.28 16.91
C GLU A 230 10.31 -17.93 15.57
N LEU A 231 9.92 -17.14 14.56
CA LEU A 231 9.66 -17.67 13.21
C LEU A 231 10.94 -17.85 12.35
N ALA A 232 12.13 -17.82 12.95
CA ALA A 232 13.40 -18.04 12.26
C ALA A 232 14.36 -18.95 13.05
N SER A 233 14.11 -20.26 13.05
CA SER A 233 15.19 -21.25 13.10
C SER A 233 14.74 -22.58 12.51
N PRO A 234 15.27 -23.00 11.35
CA PRO A 234 15.31 -24.40 11.02
C PRO A 234 16.37 -25.03 11.92
N ASP A 235 15.92 -25.94 12.78
CA ASP A 235 16.73 -26.74 13.68
C ASP A 235 17.93 -27.36 12.94
N THR A 236 19.11 -26.77 13.09
CA THR A 236 20.39 -27.44 12.83
C THR A 236 20.87 -28.06 14.13
N ARG A 237 20.65 -29.37 14.26
CA ARG A 237 21.35 -30.41 15.07
C ARG A 237 20.35 -31.57 15.16
N THR A 238 20.62 -32.77 14.64
CA THR A 238 21.77 -33.67 14.80
C THR A 238 21.71 -34.73 13.71
#